data_AF-L9YXG4-F1
#
_entry.id   AF-L9YXG4-F1
#
_cell.length_a   1.000
_cell.length_b   1.000
_cell.length_c   1.000
_cell.angle_alpha   90.00
_cell.angle_beta   90.00
_cell.angle_gamma   90.00
#
_symmetry.space_group_name_H-M   'P 1'
#
loop_
_entity.id
_entity.type
_entity.pdbx_description
1 polymer ?
#
loop_
_entity_poly.entity_id
_entity_poly.type
_entity_poly.pdbx_seq_one_letter_code
_entity_poly.pdbx_strand_id
1 'polypeptide(L)'
;MADFDPEKFEDKYANYFPELQQAYKNAFNRMNDRYDSQLVHAIDQEVLNESEPFYEGDGEFRVELPDEPYDRLSGVLVEEERFDDVLETHVEEIETELRRVFGFN
;
A
#
# COMPACT_ATOMS: atom_id res chain seq x y z
N MET A 1 -6.33 15.17 -15.07
CA MET A 1 -7.38 14.57 -14.22
C MET A 1 -7.51 13.16 -14.73
N ALA A 2 -7.30 12.16 -13.89
CA ALA A 2 -7.43 10.78 -14.33
C ALA A 2 -8.87 10.58 -14.80
N ASP A 3 -9.06 10.04 -16.00
CA ASP A 3 -10.30 9.36 -16.39
C ASP A 3 -10.38 8.06 -15.56
N PHE A 4 -10.48 8.21 -14.24
CA PHE A 4 -10.66 7.08 -13.35
C PHE A 4 -12.06 6.52 -13.59
N ASP A 5 -12.10 5.25 -13.93
CA ASP A 5 -13.31 4.51 -14.23
C ASP A 5 -13.40 3.37 -13.21
N PRO A 6 -14.36 3.42 -12.27
CA PRO A 6 -14.54 2.38 -11.26
C PRO A 6 -14.69 0.98 -11.87
N GLU A 7 -15.34 0.85 -13.03
CA GLU A 7 -15.54 -0.45 -13.69
C GLU A 7 -14.21 -1.02 -14.21
N LYS A 8 -13.30 -0.16 -14.69
CA LYS A 8 -11.96 -0.59 -15.10
C LYS A 8 -11.06 -0.99 -13.93
N PHE A 9 -11.38 -0.54 -12.72
CA PHE A 9 -10.64 -0.92 -11.52
C PHE A 9 -10.89 -2.39 -11.13
N GLU A 10 -11.99 -3.01 -11.59
CA GLU A 10 -12.19 -4.46 -11.45
C GLU A 10 -11.08 -5.26 -12.16
N ASP A 11 -10.54 -4.73 -13.27
CA ASP A 11 -9.36 -5.24 -13.96
C ASP A 11 -8.20 -4.24 -13.87
N LYS A 12 -7.93 -3.76 -12.64
CA LYS A 12 -6.94 -2.72 -12.33
C LYS A 12 -5.54 -3.04 -12.83
N TYR A 13 -5.13 -4.31 -12.86
CA TYR A 13 -3.81 -4.69 -13.34
C TYR A 13 -3.68 -4.58 -14.86
N ALA A 14 -4.78 -4.71 -15.62
CA ALA A 14 -4.77 -4.43 -17.06
C ALA A 14 -4.88 -2.93 -17.36
N ASN A 15 -5.66 -2.19 -16.56
CA ASN A 15 -6.04 -0.81 -16.88
C ASN A 15 -5.19 0.26 -16.20
N TYR A 16 -4.66 -0.01 -15.00
CA TYR A 16 -4.09 0.99 -14.09
C TYR A 16 -2.78 0.55 -13.43
N PHE A 17 -2.09 -0.45 -13.97
CA PHE A 17 -0.84 -0.95 -13.38
C PHE A 17 0.22 0.14 -13.15
N PRO A 18 0.48 1.07 -14.11
CA PRO A 18 1.44 2.17 -13.87
C PRO A 18 1.07 3.08 -12.69
N GLU A 19 -0.22 3.37 -12.53
CA GLU A 19 -0.76 4.19 -11.45
C GLU A 19 -0.64 3.48 -10.09
N LEU A 20 -0.95 2.19 -10.04
CA LEU A 20 -0.75 1.37 -8.84
C LEU A 20 0.73 1.33 -8.44
N GLN A 21 1.63 1.08 -9.40
CA GLN A 21 3.07 1.10 -9.15
C GLN A 21 3.53 2.46 -8.63
N GLN A 22 2.97 3.55 -9.16
CA GLN A 22 3.30 4.89 -8.71
C GLN A 22 2.83 5.14 -7.27
N ALA A 23 1.60 4.75 -6.92
CA ALA A 23 1.06 4.94 -5.58
C ALA A 23 1.88 4.18 -4.52
N TYR A 24 2.13 2.88 -4.74
CA TYR A 24 2.95 2.05 -3.85
C TYR A 24 4.37 2.59 -3.72
N LYS A 25 5.00 2.99 -4.82
CA LYS A 25 6.34 3.60 -4.80
C LYS A 25 6.36 4.89 -3.99
N ASN A 26 5.35 5.75 -4.13
CA ASN A 26 5.29 7.00 -3.39
C ASN A 26 5.13 6.75 -1.88
N ALA A 27 4.24 5.84 -1.48
CA ALA A 27 4.03 5.45 -0.10
C ALA A 27 5.32 4.88 0.51
N PHE A 28 5.96 3.94 -0.20
CA PHE A 28 7.26 3.37 0.17
C PHE A 28 8.31 4.47 0.44
N ASN A 29 8.44 5.45 -0.45
CA ASN A 29 9.41 6.54 -0.26
C ASN A 29 9.11 7.37 1.00
N ARG A 30 7.83 7.72 1.23
CA ARG A 30 7.41 8.45 2.44
C ARG A 30 7.70 7.67 3.72
N MET A 31 7.47 6.36 3.68
CA MET A 31 7.72 5.49 4.81
C MET A 31 9.21 5.34 5.10
N ASN A 32 10.06 5.22 4.07
CA ASN A 32 11.52 5.21 4.23
C ASN A 32 12.09 6.51 4.79
N ASP A 33 11.46 7.65 4.51
CA ASP A 33 11.88 8.93 5.09
C ASP A 33 11.52 9.04 6.58
N ARG A 34 10.52 8.27 7.07
CA ARG A 34 9.96 8.38 8.43
C ARG A 34 10.43 7.28 9.38
N TYR A 35 10.64 6.08 8.88
CA TYR A 35 10.89 4.87 9.68
C TYR A 35 12.21 4.19 9.32
N ASP A 36 12.56 3.14 10.06
CA ASP A 36 13.76 2.34 9.78
C ASP A 36 13.63 1.67 8.40
N SER A 37 14.61 1.90 7.53
CA SER A 37 14.54 1.43 6.15
C SER A 37 14.55 -0.09 6.04
N GLN A 38 15.21 -0.83 6.94
CA GLN A 38 15.17 -2.29 6.91
C GLN A 38 13.76 -2.81 7.21
N LEU A 39 13.09 -2.23 8.21
CA LEU A 39 11.71 -2.58 8.52
C LEU A 39 10.76 -2.22 7.38
N VAL A 40 10.89 -1.02 6.79
CA VAL A 40 10.03 -0.60 5.67
C VAL A 40 10.22 -1.50 4.45
N HIS A 41 11.47 -1.86 4.14
CA HIS A 41 11.76 -2.80 3.05
C HIS A 41 11.19 -4.20 3.31
N ALA A 42 11.29 -4.71 4.54
CA ALA A 42 10.74 -6.03 4.86
C ALA A 42 9.21 -6.03 4.74
N ILE A 43 8.53 -5.00 5.27
CA ILE A 43 7.08 -4.84 5.10
C ILE A 43 6.69 -4.78 3.62
N ASP A 44 7.39 -3.98 2.82
CA ASP A 44 7.13 -3.84 1.38
C ASP A 44 7.28 -5.17 0.63
N GLN A 45 8.36 -5.90 0.90
CA GLN A 45 8.75 -7.08 0.13
C GLN A 45 8.09 -8.37 0.58
N GLU A 46 7.71 -8.49 1.85
CA GLU A 46 7.25 -9.74 2.44
C GLU A 46 5.77 -9.70 2.82
N VAL A 47 5.17 -8.52 2.96
CA VAL A 47 3.75 -8.35 3.33
C VAL A 47 2.98 -7.67 2.21
N LEU A 48 3.41 -6.47 1.80
CA LEU A 48 2.66 -5.66 0.84
C LEU A 48 2.74 -6.19 -0.60
N ASN A 49 3.70 -7.06 -0.90
CA ASN A 49 3.79 -7.76 -2.18
C ASN A 49 2.58 -8.70 -2.46
N GLU A 50 1.87 -9.12 -1.42
CA GLU A 50 0.65 -9.94 -1.45
C GLU A 50 -0.60 -9.11 -1.12
N SER A 51 -0.46 -7.79 -0.91
CA SER A 51 -1.59 -6.90 -0.66
C SER A 51 -2.40 -6.63 -1.93
N GLU A 52 -3.68 -6.32 -1.76
CA GLU A 52 -4.60 -6.07 -2.88
C GLU A 52 -5.38 -4.76 -2.64
N PRO A 53 -5.26 -3.76 -3.55
CA PRO A 53 -6.03 -2.53 -3.43
C PRO A 53 -7.45 -2.68 -4.02
N PHE A 54 -8.43 -2.12 -3.32
CA PHE A 54 -9.83 -2.05 -3.70
C PHE A 54 -10.30 -0.59 -3.76
N TYR A 55 -11.21 -0.33 -4.69
CA TYR A 55 -11.94 0.93 -4.74
C TYR A 55 -13.31 0.73 -4.09
N GLU A 56 -13.60 1.50 -3.04
CA GLU A 56 -14.81 1.35 -2.22
C GLU A 56 -15.94 2.31 -2.65
N GLY A 57 -15.69 3.16 -3.66
CA GLY A 57 -16.60 4.23 -4.06
C GLY A 57 -16.22 5.58 -3.44
N ASP A 58 -16.84 6.65 -3.93
CA ASP A 58 -16.68 8.02 -3.43
C ASP A 58 -15.22 8.52 -3.31
N GLY A 59 -14.32 7.98 -4.14
CA GLY A 59 -12.90 8.34 -4.10
C GLY A 59 -12.09 7.65 -2.99
N GLU A 60 -12.68 6.69 -2.27
CA GLU A 60 -12.01 5.95 -1.20
C GLU A 60 -11.42 4.63 -1.70
N PHE A 61 -10.28 4.27 -1.13
CA PHE A 61 -9.56 3.03 -1.42
C PHE A 61 -9.28 2.29 -0.12
N ARG A 62 -9.24 0.97 -0.21
CA ARG A 62 -8.85 0.08 0.88
C ARG A 62 -7.79 -0.89 0.40
N VAL A 63 -6.76 -1.14 1.20
CA VAL A 63 -5.78 -2.19 0.89
C VAL A 63 -6.05 -3.40 1.78
N GLU A 64 -6.32 -4.55 1.17
CA GLU A 64 -6.35 -5.82 1.89
C GLU A 64 -4.94 -6.33 2.10
N LEU A 65 -4.66 -6.68 3.34
CA LEU A 65 -3.43 -7.34 3.75
C LEU A 65 -3.62 -8.85 3.72
N PRO A 66 -2.53 -9.59 3.54
CA PRO A 66 -2.58 -11.03 3.61
C PRO A 66 -2.68 -11.52 5.08
N ASP A 67 -3.20 -12.73 5.30
CA ASP A 67 -3.45 -13.28 6.65
C ASP A 67 -2.15 -13.40 7.47
N GLU A 68 -2.18 -13.09 8.77
CA GLU A 68 -1.01 -13.18 9.67
C GLU A 68 0.23 -12.41 9.13
N PRO A 69 0.13 -11.08 8.91
CA PRO A 69 1.18 -10.29 8.26
C PRO A 69 2.50 -10.28 9.03
N TYR A 70 2.46 -10.29 10.38
CA TYR A 70 3.67 -10.32 11.20
C TYR A 70 4.46 -11.63 11.03
N ASP A 71 3.78 -12.76 10.88
CA ASP A 71 4.42 -14.07 10.72
C ASP A 71 5.14 -14.23 9.36
N ARG A 72 4.87 -13.34 8.40
CA ARG A 72 5.63 -13.29 7.15
C ARG A 72 7.01 -12.66 7.29
N LEU A 73 7.24 -11.85 8.34
CA LEU A 73 8.52 -11.15 8.50
C LEU A 73 9.68 -12.14 8.67
N SER A 74 10.70 -11.94 7.86
CA SER A 74 11.94 -12.71 7.87
C SER A 74 13.14 -11.78 7.97
N GLY A 75 14.11 -12.12 8.84
CA GLY A 75 15.38 -11.41 8.92
C GLY A 75 15.36 -10.03 9.60
N VAL A 76 14.20 -9.49 9.98
CA VAL A 76 14.07 -8.27 10.80
C VAL A 76 13.57 -8.65 12.21
N LEU A 77 14.30 -8.19 13.24
CA LEU A 77 13.88 -8.35 14.64
C LEU A 77 13.18 -7.06 15.10
N VAL A 78 11.86 -7.12 15.22
CA VAL A 78 11.01 -6.03 15.69
C VAL A 78 9.93 -6.60 16.61
N GLU A 79 9.44 -5.81 17.55
CA GLU A 79 8.28 -6.19 18.36
C GLU A 79 7.01 -6.08 17.51
N GLU A 80 6.06 -7.00 17.68
CA GLU A 80 4.81 -7.08 16.92
C GLU A 80 4.03 -5.76 16.96
N GLU A 81 3.87 -5.15 18.14
CA GLU A 81 3.19 -3.85 18.29
C GLU A 81 3.83 -2.76 17.40
N ARG A 82 5.16 -2.72 17.32
CA ARG A 82 5.86 -1.74 16.48
C ARG A 82 5.74 -2.07 15.00
N PHE A 83 5.68 -3.35 14.64
CA PHE A 83 5.42 -3.74 13.26
C PHE A 83 4.02 -3.32 12.83
N ASP A 84 3.01 -3.60 13.66
CA ASP A 84 1.61 -3.28 13.39
C ASP A 84 1.43 -1.77 13.19
N ASP A 85 1.99 -0.93 14.07
CA ASP A 85 1.95 0.53 13.94
C ASP A 85 2.54 1.03 12.61
N VAL A 86 3.66 0.44 12.19
CA VAL A 86 4.36 0.82 10.96
C VAL A 86 3.59 0.32 9.73
N LEU A 87 3.05 -0.90 9.79
CA LEU A 87 2.26 -1.50 8.73
C LEU A 87 0.94 -0.73 8.52
N GLU A 88 0.22 -0.42 9.59
CA GLU A 88 -1.00 0.40 9.56
C GLU A 88 -0.71 1.76 8.90
N THR A 89 0.34 2.45 9.36
CA THR A 89 0.76 3.72 8.73
C THR A 89 1.13 3.52 7.25
N HIS A 90 1.79 2.42 6.89
CA HIS A 90 2.16 2.14 5.49
C HIS A 90 0.92 1.98 4.61
N VAL A 91 -0.06 1.22 5.09
CA VAL A 91 -1.35 1.00 4.40
C VAL A 91 -2.09 2.32 4.21
N GLU A 92 -2.20 3.14 5.26
CA GLU A 92 -2.83 4.47 5.16
C GLU A 92 -2.14 5.38 4.13
N GLU A 93 -0.81 5.34 4.07
CA GLU A 93 -0.05 6.11 3.07
C GLU A 93 -0.27 5.56 1.64
N ILE A 94 -0.43 4.24 1.46
CA ILE A 94 -0.80 3.65 0.17
C ILE A 94 -2.19 4.11 -0.26
N GLU A 95 -3.19 4.00 0.62
CA GLU A 95 -4.56 4.44 0.36
C GLU A 95 -4.61 5.93 0.01
N THR A 96 -3.85 6.75 0.75
CA THR A 96 -3.69 8.18 0.47
C THR A 96 -3.02 8.45 -0.89
N GLU A 97 -2.01 7.68 -1.26
CA GLU A 97 -1.33 7.85 -2.55
C GLU A 97 -2.19 7.34 -3.72
N LEU A 98 -3.00 6.28 -3.53
CA LEU A 98 -3.99 5.83 -4.51
C LEU A 98 -4.98 6.96 -4.81
N ARG A 99 -5.55 7.56 -3.77
CA ARG A 99 -6.42 8.75 -3.89
C ARG A 99 -5.76 9.85 -4.70
N ARG A 100 -4.53 10.24 -4.33
CA ARG A 100 -3.77 11.31 -5.00
C ARG A 100 -3.47 11.01 -6.47
N VAL A 101 -3.00 9.80 -6.78
CA VAL A 101 -2.66 9.39 -8.15
C VAL A 101 -3.90 9.39 -9.04
N PHE A 102 -5.04 8.92 -8.53
CA PHE A 102 -6.31 8.93 -9.26
C PHE A 102 -7.07 10.27 -9.17
N GLY A 103 -6.55 11.25 -8.44
CA GLY A 103 -7.07 12.63 -8.42
C GLY A 103 -8.21 12.88 -7.44
N PHE A 104 -8.44 11.97 -6.49
CA PHE A 104 -9.32 12.17 -5.35
C PHE A 104 -8.50 12.86 -4.23
N ASN A 105 -8.84 14.09 -3.86
CA ASN A 105 -8.24 14.79 -2.71
C ASN A 105 -9.29 14.94 -1.62
#